data_AF-A0A258BGP6-F1
#
_entry.id   AF-A0A258BGP6-F1
#
_cell.length_a   1.000
_cell.length_b   1.000
_cell.length_c   1.000
_cell.angle_alpha   90.00
_cell.angle_beta   90.00
_cell.angle_gamma   90.00
#
_symmetry.space_group_name_H-M   'P 1'
#
loop_
_entity.id
_entity.type
_entity.pdbx_description
1 polymer ?
#
loop_
_entity_poly.entity_id
_entity_poly.type
_entity_poly.pdbx_seq_one_letter_code
_entity_poly.pdbx_strand_id
1 'polypeptide(L)'
;ALWLAYRDLVNDETPRDRARRLQGLVDRNPAHRESRLLNLERALMTHTKADIRTAMAALEPDLAEDVLTRRVCGLMAKACLGLQDMDGARNWVARASLVKAEPDWSDLDPEGKAFAYSPADWAQLVLSYAEKGTLVHPRFERDERTLSELPDLVSRYMPSMPFVKAAQKAATFVPLPDDPGIYDDALRGDEADAPPVPAPKPRAKRVPAKTK
;
A
#
# COMPACT_ATOMS: atom_id res chain seq x y z
N ALA A 1 8.41 -14.15 -7.00
CA ALA A 1 8.12 -13.37 -5.80
C ALA A 1 8.00 -14.22 -4.53
N LEU A 2 8.87 -15.23 -4.34
CA LEU A 2 9.00 -15.88 -3.02
C LEU A 2 9.38 -14.93 -1.89
N TRP A 3 10.11 -13.88 -2.21
CA TRP A 3 10.50 -12.89 -1.23
C TRP A 3 9.27 -12.16 -0.64
N LEU A 4 8.18 -11.98 -1.41
CA LEU A 4 6.94 -11.36 -0.92
C LEU A 4 6.30 -12.25 0.15
N ALA A 5 6.16 -13.54 -0.15
CA ALA A 5 5.71 -14.52 0.83
C ALA A 5 6.62 -14.55 2.06
N TYR A 6 7.94 -14.44 1.87
CA TYR A 6 8.87 -14.34 2.98
C TYR A 6 8.63 -13.04 3.78
N ARG A 7 8.51 -11.88 3.15
CA ARG A 7 8.26 -10.58 3.81
C ARG A 7 7.02 -10.65 4.69
N ASP A 8 5.93 -11.20 4.16
CA ASP A 8 4.61 -11.19 4.80
C ASP A 8 4.36 -12.44 5.66
N LEU A 9 5.37 -13.30 5.84
CA LEU A 9 5.28 -14.55 6.61
C LEU A 9 4.85 -14.34 8.08
N VAL A 10 5.17 -13.18 8.67
CA VAL A 10 4.91 -12.87 10.08
C VAL A 10 3.99 -11.65 10.17
N ASN A 11 2.76 -11.87 10.62
CA ASN A 11 1.69 -10.85 10.60
C ASN A 11 1.91 -9.73 11.64
N ASP A 12 2.39 -10.07 12.84
CA ASP A 12 2.50 -9.12 13.98
C ASP A 12 3.93 -8.58 14.20
N GLU A 13 4.75 -8.58 13.15
CA GLU A 13 6.15 -8.18 13.24
C GLU A 13 6.30 -6.64 13.17
N THR A 14 7.10 -6.06 14.08
CA THR A 14 7.40 -4.62 14.00
C THR A 14 8.22 -4.31 12.73
N PRO A 15 8.16 -3.09 12.17
CA PRO A 15 8.97 -2.73 11.00
C PRO A 15 10.47 -2.95 11.20
N ARG A 16 10.95 -2.79 12.43
CA ARG A 16 12.36 -3.00 12.80
C ARG A 16 12.73 -4.48 12.84
N ASP A 17 11.86 -5.33 13.37
CA ASP A 17 12.10 -6.78 13.40
C ASP A 17 12.02 -7.37 12.00
N ARG A 18 11.06 -6.91 11.19
CA ARG A 18 10.95 -7.26 9.77
C ARG A 18 12.21 -6.87 8.99
N ALA A 19 12.70 -5.65 9.20
CA ALA A 19 13.95 -5.18 8.63
C ALA A 19 15.14 -6.10 9.01
N ARG A 20 15.23 -6.53 10.26
CA ARG A 20 16.27 -7.46 10.73
C ARG A 20 16.14 -8.84 10.08
N ARG A 21 14.93 -9.36 9.93
CA ARG A 21 14.70 -10.65 9.27
C ARG A 21 15.05 -10.62 7.79
N LEU A 22 14.69 -9.53 7.09
CA LEU A 22 15.09 -9.31 5.70
C LEU A 22 16.61 -9.16 5.54
N GLN A 23 17.31 -8.56 6.51
CA GLN A 23 18.78 -8.56 6.55
C GLN A 23 19.34 -10.00 6.53
N GLY A 24 18.79 -10.90 7.34
CA GLY A 24 19.22 -12.30 7.33
C GLY A 24 19.02 -13.01 5.99
N LEU A 25 18.08 -12.56 5.14
CA LEU A 25 17.94 -13.07 3.78
C LEU A 25 19.00 -12.47 2.84
N VAL A 26 19.25 -11.17 2.93
CA VAL A 26 20.31 -10.48 2.18
C VAL A 26 21.67 -11.09 2.44
N ASP A 27 21.98 -11.40 3.70
CA ASP A 27 23.28 -11.92 4.13
C ASP A 27 23.63 -13.26 3.48
N ARG A 28 22.62 -14.04 3.05
CA ARG A 28 22.84 -15.32 2.35
C ARG A 28 23.38 -15.15 0.94
N ASN A 29 23.02 -14.06 0.25
CA ASN A 29 23.52 -13.77 -1.09
C ASN A 29 23.56 -12.26 -1.36
N PRO A 30 24.55 -11.52 -0.82
CA PRO A 30 24.56 -10.05 -0.86
C PRO A 30 24.67 -9.46 -2.26
N ALA A 31 25.31 -10.18 -3.18
CA ALA A 31 25.55 -9.72 -4.56
C ALA A 31 24.34 -9.90 -5.49
N HIS A 32 23.32 -10.66 -5.05
CA HIS A 32 22.15 -10.94 -5.87
C HIS A 32 21.27 -9.71 -6.07
N ARG A 33 20.63 -9.59 -7.24
CA ARG A 33 19.70 -8.50 -7.57
C ARG A 33 18.61 -8.35 -6.52
N GLU A 34 17.97 -9.44 -6.14
CA GLU A 34 16.91 -9.44 -5.13
C GLU A 34 17.40 -8.87 -3.79
N SER A 35 18.64 -9.19 -3.38
CA SER A 35 19.21 -8.66 -2.15
C SER A 35 19.40 -7.14 -2.20
N ARG A 36 19.72 -6.57 -3.36
CA ARG A 36 19.79 -5.11 -3.55
C ARG A 36 18.41 -4.46 -3.41
N LEU A 37 17.37 -5.04 -3.99
CA LEU A 37 15.99 -4.57 -3.86
C LEU A 37 15.53 -4.62 -2.39
N LEU A 38 15.79 -5.75 -1.72
CA LEU A 38 15.48 -5.93 -0.30
C LEU A 38 16.23 -4.95 0.62
N ASN A 39 17.47 -4.59 0.28
CA ASN A 39 18.22 -3.58 1.02
C ASN A 39 17.53 -2.20 0.97
N LEU A 40 17.01 -1.81 -0.19
CA LEU A 40 16.26 -0.55 -0.32
C LEU A 40 14.96 -0.60 0.49
N GLU A 41 14.22 -1.70 0.42
CA GLU A 41 13.00 -1.86 1.22
C GLU A 41 13.27 -1.78 2.73
N ARG A 42 14.34 -2.45 3.18
CA ARG A 42 14.77 -2.38 4.59
C ARG A 42 15.11 -0.96 5.01
N ALA A 43 15.85 -0.22 4.17
CA ALA A 43 16.20 1.18 4.44
C ALA A 43 14.96 2.09 4.51
N LEU A 44 13.93 1.80 3.70
CA LEU A 44 12.66 2.52 3.74
C LEU A 44 11.86 2.25 5.01
N MET A 45 11.94 1.03 5.57
CA MET A 45 11.30 0.68 6.85
C MET A 45 11.95 1.40 8.05
N THR A 46 13.26 1.60 8.03
CA THR A 46 14.00 2.30 9.10
C THR A 46 14.04 3.82 8.92
N HIS A 47 13.56 4.34 7.78
CA HIS A 47 13.50 5.77 7.43
C HIS A 47 14.83 6.53 7.57
N THR A 48 15.97 5.85 7.44
CA THR A 48 17.29 6.47 7.54
C THR A 48 17.74 6.96 6.18
N LYS A 49 17.79 8.29 5.98
CA LYS A 49 18.09 8.91 4.68
C LYS A 49 19.43 8.47 4.08
N ALA A 50 20.46 8.26 4.92
CA ALA A 50 21.77 7.78 4.47
C ALA A 50 21.69 6.37 3.89
N ASP A 51 20.97 5.47 4.56
CA ASP A 51 20.78 4.08 4.11
C ASP A 51 19.96 4.03 2.82
N ILE A 52 18.92 4.88 2.70
CA ILE A 52 18.10 4.97 1.48
C ILE A 52 18.99 5.37 0.29
N ARG A 53 19.83 6.41 0.44
CA ARG A 53 20.75 6.84 -0.63
C ARG A 53 21.75 5.74 -1.00
N THR A 54 22.31 5.07 0.00
CA THR A 54 23.27 3.97 -0.21
C THR A 54 22.63 2.81 -0.96
N ALA A 55 21.39 2.44 -0.59
CA ALA A 55 20.66 1.37 -1.25
C ALA A 55 20.20 1.74 -2.67
N MET A 56 19.81 3.02 -2.91
CA MET A 56 19.54 3.51 -4.26
C MET A 56 20.78 3.43 -5.15
N ALA A 57 21.95 3.86 -4.67
CA ALA A 57 23.19 3.78 -5.43
C ALA A 57 23.59 2.33 -5.75
N ALA A 58 23.30 1.39 -4.84
CA ALA A 58 23.54 -0.03 -5.10
C ALA A 58 22.67 -0.59 -6.24
N LEU A 59 21.49 -0.01 -6.50
CA LEU A 59 20.57 -0.43 -7.55
C LEU A 59 20.91 0.11 -8.93
N GLU A 60 21.97 0.92 -9.09
CA GLU A 60 22.40 1.46 -10.39
C GLU A 60 22.45 0.42 -11.53
N PRO A 61 22.95 -0.82 -11.33
CA PRO A 61 22.97 -1.83 -12.39
C PRO A 61 21.57 -2.25 -12.87
N ASP A 62 20.55 -2.06 -12.04
CA ASP A 62 19.16 -2.43 -12.32
C ASP A 62 18.35 -1.25 -12.91
N LEU A 63 18.98 -0.09 -13.13
CA LEU A 63 18.35 1.11 -13.71
C LEU A 63 18.54 1.23 -15.24
N ALA A 64 19.32 0.32 -15.85
CA ALA A 64 19.50 0.24 -17.29
C ALA A 64 18.16 -0.08 -18.00
N GLU A 65 17.92 0.54 -19.16
CA GLU A 65 16.62 0.52 -19.84
C GLU A 65 16.13 -0.88 -20.23
N ASP A 66 17.07 -1.79 -20.53
CA ASP A 66 16.82 -3.18 -20.90
C ASP A 66 16.41 -4.07 -19.71
N VAL A 67 16.85 -3.73 -18.49
CA VAL A 67 16.61 -4.52 -17.27
C VAL A 67 15.57 -3.86 -16.35
N LEU A 68 15.27 -2.58 -16.57
CA LEU A 68 14.35 -1.83 -15.73
C LEU A 68 12.98 -2.51 -15.67
N THR A 69 12.43 -2.64 -14.46
CA THR A 69 11.08 -3.19 -14.24
C THR A 69 10.20 -2.19 -13.52
N ARG A 70 8.87 -2.40 -13.62
CA ARG A 70 7.87 -1.63 -12.88
C ARG A 70 8.13 -1.64 -11.36
N ARG A 71 8.61 -2.77 -10.81
CA ARG A 71 9.03 -2.92 -9.41
C ARG A 71 10.14 -1.95 -9.03
N VAL A 72 11.21 -1.92 -9.82
CA VAL A 72 12.38 -1.06 -9.59
C VAL A 72 11.96 0.40 -9.60
N CYS A 73 11.20 0.82 -10.62
CA CYS A 73 10.67 2.18 -10.70
C CYS A 73 9.81 2.54 -9.46
N GLY A 74 8.94 1.64 -9.01
CA GLY A 74 8.11 1.87 -7.84
C GLY A 74 8.91 1.97 -6.53
N LEU A 75 9.98 1.17 -6.37
CA LEU A 75 10.88 1.27 -5.22
C LEU A 75 11.67 2.59 -5.23
N MET A 76 12.16 3.01 -6.40
CA MET A 76 12.85 4.29 -6.57
C MET A 76 11.92 5.48 -6.28
N ALA A 77 10.67 5.42 -6.73
CA ALA A 77 9.66 6.44 -6.39
C ALA A 77 9.46 6.55 -4.87
N LYS A 78 9.34 5.41 -4.16
CA LYS A 78 9.22 5.39 -2.70
C LYS A 78 10.48 5.91 -2.01
N ALA A 79 11.66 5.61 -2.55
CA ALA A 79 12.92 6.12 -2.06
C ALA A 79 12.99 7.65 -2.15
N CYS A 80 12.64 8.22 -3.31
CA CYS A 80 12.51 9.67 -3.50
C CYS A 80 11.53 10.29 -2.49
N LEU A 81 10.36 9.67 -2.26
CA LEU A 81 9.42 10.13 -1.22
C LEU A 81 10.04 10.11 0.19
N GLY A 82 10.78 9.05 0.54
CA GLY A 82 11.52 8.95 1.81
C GLY A 82 12.61 10.02 1.97
N LEU A 83 13.17 10.49 0.85
CA LEU A 83 14.13 11.59 0.80
C LEU A 83 13.48 12.98 0.71
N GLN A 84 12.15 13.05 0.62
CA GLN A 84 11.35 14.27 0.40
C GLN A 84 11.57 14.93 -0.97
N ASP A 85 11.97 14.14 -1.96
CA ASP A 85 12.08 14.54 -3.37
C ASP A 85 10.80 14.15 -4.12
N MET A 86 9.83 15.08 -4.15
CA MET A 86 8.52 14.83 -4.76
C MET A 86 8.58 14.76 -6.29
N ASP A 87 9.47 15.53 -6.91
CA ASP A 87 9.58 15.58 -8.36
C ASP A 87 10.30 14.33 -8.88
N GLY A 88 11.36 13.89 -8.19
CA GLY A 88 11.98 12.59 -8.46
C GLY A 88 10.97 11.44 -8.34
N ALA A 89 10.13 11.45 -7.30
CA ALA A 89 9.11 10.43 -7.14
C ALA A 89 8.10 10.39 -8.31
N ARG A 90 7.62 11.55 -8.76
CA ARG A 90 6.70 11.66 -9.92
C ARG A 90 7.35 11.14 -11.20
N ASN A 91 8.61 11.49 -11.44
CA ASN A 91 9.36 11.02 -12.61
C ASN A 91 9.48 9.50 -12.63
N TRP A 92 9.77 8.87 -11.48
CA TRP A 92 9.84 7.41 -11.39
C TRP A 92 8.48 6.73 -11.58
N VAL A 93 7.39 7.33 -11.09
CA VAL A 93 6.03 6.83 -11.34
C VAL A 93 5.69 6.91 -12.84
N ALA A 94 6.02 8.02 -13.50
CA ALA A 94 5.82 8.17 -14.94
C ALA A 94 6.64 7.14 -15.74
N ARG A 95 7.88 6.84 -15.32
CA ARG A 95 8.68 5.77 -15.92
C ARG A 95 8.06 4.39 -15.72
N ALA A 96 7.44 4.13 -14.57
CA ALA A 96 6.84 2.83 -14.27
C ALA A 96 5.71 2.43 -15.24
N SER A 97 5.00 3.40 -15.84
CA SER A 97 3.93 3.12 -16.82
C SER A 97 4.45 2.70 -18.19
N LEU A 98 5.70 3.04 -18.52
CA LEU A 98 6.32 2.73 -19.81
C LEU A 98 7.08 1.40 -19.80
N VAL A 99 7.32 0.84 -18.61
CA VAL A 99 8.22 -0.28 -18.39
C VAL A 99 7.43 -1.57 -18.11
N LYS A 100 8.00 -2.72 -18.50
CA LYS A 100 7.41 -4.04 -18.32
C LYS A 100 7.29 -4.41 -16.82
N ALA A 101 6.28 -5.22 -16.51
CA ALA A 101 6.15 -5.87 -15.22
C ALA A 101 7.32 -6.86 -15.00
N GLU A 102 7.67 -7.11 -13.74
CA GLU A 102 8.71 -8.08 -13.41
C GLU A 102 8.15 -9.50 -13.58
N PRO A 103 8.87 -10.44 -14.24
CA PRO A 103 8.44 -11.81 -14.34
C PRO A 103 8.31 -12.44 -12.96
N ASP A 104 7.07 -12.67 -12.53
CA ASP A 104 6.80 -13.41 -11.30
C ASP A 104 6.66 -14.90 -11.61
N TRP A 105 7.35 -15.70 -10.80
CA TRP A 105 7.32 -17.16 -10.84
C TRP A 105 6.41 -17.77 -9.77
N SER A 106 5.94 -16.96 -8.82
CA SER A 106 5.01 -17.40 -7.78
C SER A 106 3.60 -16.95 -8.13
N ASP A 107 2.67 -17.91 -8.28
CA ASP A 107 1.25 -17.64 -8.54
C ASP A 107 0.51 -17.11 -7.31
N LEU A 108 1.12 -16.21 -6.55
CA LEU A 108 0.51 -15.77 -5.30
C LEU A 108 -0.59 -14.77 -5.62
N ASP A 109 -1.82 -15.28 -5.53
CA ASP A 109 -3.05 -14.51 -5.61
C ASP A 109 -3.30 -13.79 -4.28
N PRO A 110 -3.50 -12.45 -4.25
CA PRO A 110 -4.04 -11.78 -3.07
C PRO A 110 -5.41 -12.34 -2.62
N GLU A 111 -6.20 -12.89 -3.55
CA GLU A 111 -7.58 -13.36 -3.32
C GLU A 111 -7.67 -14.89 -3.13
N GLY A 112 -6.53 -15.59 -3.15
CA GLY A 112 -6.38 -16.88 -2.44
C GLY A 112 -6.29 -18.14 -3.29
N LYS A 113 -6.32 -18.11 -4.63
CA LYS A 113 -6.03 -19.31 -5.43
C LYS A 113 -4.64 -19.24 -6.03
N ALA A 114 -3.68 -19.80 -5.30
CA ALA A 114 -2.36 -20.08 -5.85
C ALA A 114 -2.42 -21.27 -6.80
N PHE A 115 -1.73 -21.15 -7.93
CA PHE A 115 -1.61 -22.13 -9.01
C PHE A 115 -2.95 -22.50 -9.64
N ALA A 116 -3.79 -21.49 -9.89
CA ALA A 116 -5.15 -21.64 -10.42
C ALA A 116 -5.17 -21.92 -11.94
N TYR A 117 -4.31 -22.81 -12.42
CA TYR A 117 -4.11 -23.07 -13.84
C TYR A 117 -5.23 -23.92 -14.43
N SER A 118 -5.75 -23.50 -15.57
CA SER A 118 -6.59 -24.34 -16.41
C SER A 118 -5.74 -25.41 -17.13
N PRO A 119 -6.36 -26.47 -17.69
CA PRO A 119 -5.63 -27.41 -18.55
C PRO A 119 -4.93 -26.73 -19.75
N ALA A 120 -5.50 -25.63 -20.27
CA ALA A 120 -4.89 -24.85 -21.34
C ALA A 120 -3.61 -24.12 -20.87
N ASP A 121 -3.60 -23.65 -19.62
CA ASP A 121 -2.42 -23.01 -19.02
C ASP A 121 -1.28 -24.00 -18.83
N TRP A 122 -1.60 -25.22 -18.38
CA TRP A 122 -0.62 -26.31 -18.33
C TRP A 122 -0.05 -26.64 -19.71
N ALA A 123 -0.90 -26.70 -20.74
CA ALA A 123 -0.44 -26.95 -22.10
C ALA A 123 0.49 -25.85 -22.61
N GLN A 124 0.14 -24.56 -22.40
CA GLN A 124 1.00 -23.43 -22.80
C GLN A 124 2.33 -23.41 -22.04
N LEU A 125 2.31 -23.74 -20.75
CA LEU A 125 3.53 -23.79 -19.93
C LEU A 125 4.48 -24.92 -20.38
N VAL A 126 3.93 -26.08 -20.75
CA VAL A 126 4.72 -27.18 -21.34
C VAL A 126 5.26 -26.82 -22.72
N LEU A 127 4.43 -26.22 -23.58
CA LEU A 127 4.83 -25.82 -24.94
C LEU A 127 5.89 -24.72 -24.93
N SER A 128 5.68 -23.65 -24.16
CA SER A 128 6.65 -22.55 -24.02
C SER A 128 8.00 -23.05 -23.49
N TYR A 129 7.99 -23.98 -22.54
CA TYR A 129 9.22 -24.60 -22.06
C TYR A 129 9.87 -25.49 -23.13
N ALA A 130 9.10 -26.30 -23.85
CA ALA A 130 9.62 -27.15 -24.92
C ALA A 130 10.23 -26.34 -26.07
N GLU A 131 9.64 -25.20 -26.43
CA GLU A 131 10.09 -24.36 -27.55
C GLU A 131 11.24 -23.42 -27.18
N LYS A 132 11.16 -22.77 -26.02
CA LYS A 132 12.06 -21.66 -25.65
C LYS A 132 12.95 -21.95 -24.45
N GLY A 133 12.71 -23.06 -23.74
CA GLY A 133 13.38 -23.37 -22.47
C GLY A 133 12.99 -22.42 -21.33
N THR A 134 11.92 -21.63 -21.51
CA THR A 134 11.47 -20.63 -20.54
C THR A 134 10.15 -21.05 -19.92
N LEU A 135 10.08 -21.03 -18.59
CA LEU A 135 8.82 -21.19 -17.85
C LEU A 135 8.27 -19.81 -17.52
N VAL A 136 7.25 -19.38 -18.26
CA VAL A 136 6.53 -18.14 -18.00
C VAL A 136 5.21 -18.46 -17.33
N HIS A 137 4.90 -17.70 -16.30
CA HIS A 137 3.70 -17.91 -15.51
C HIS A 137 2.45 -17.45 -16.29
N PRO A 138 1.35 -18.23 -16.37
CA PRO A 138 0.15 -17.85 -17.14
C PRO A 138 -0.44 -16.48 -16.77
N ARG A 139 -0.48 -16.14 -15.47
CA ARG A 139 -0.88 -14.78 -15.03
C ARG A 139 0.01 -13.67 -15.54
N PHE A 140 1.32 -13.91 -15.64
CA PHE A 140 2.26 -12.92 -16.16
C PHE A 140 2.03 -12.69 -17.66
N GLU A 141 1.74 -13.76 -18.42
CA GLU A 141 1.44 -13.63 -19.85
C GLU A 141 0.15 -12.85 -20.12
N ARG A 142 -0.82 -12.94 -19.21
CA ARG A 142 -2.12 -12.28 -19.32
C ARG A 142 -2.16 -10.89 -18.66
N ASP A 143 -1.06 -10.46 -18.05
CA ASP A 143 -1.00 -9.24 -17.21
C ASP A 143 -2.10 -9.24 -16.11
N GLU A 144 -2.38 -10.41 -15.54
CA GLU A 144 -3.33 -10.57 -14.44
C GLU A 144 -2.77 -10.00 -13.13
N ARG A 145 -3.66 -9.64 -12.20
CA ARG A 145 -3.28 -9.02 -10.94
C ARG A 145 -2.48 -9.99 -10.06
N THR A 146 -1.31 -9.55 -9.61
CA THR A 146 -0.44 -10.27 -8.67
C THR A 146 -0.39 -9.55 -7.31
N LEU A 147 0.21 -10.18 -6.31
CA LEU A 147 0.56 -9.49 -5.06
C LEU A 147 1.34 -8.21 -5.35
N SER A 148 1.00 -7.12 -4.64
CA SER A 148 1.74 -5.86 -4.78
C SER A 148 3.21 -6.07 -4.45
N GLU A 149 4.06 -5.97 -5.48
CA GLU A 149 5.51 -6.07 -5.38
C GLU A 149 6.09 -4.95 -4.52
N LEU A 150 5.38 -3.82 -4.45
CA LEU A 150 5.77 -2.70 -3.63
C LEU A 150 5.26 -2.93 -2.20
N PRO A 151 6.11 -2.73 -1.17
CA PRO A 151 5.69 -2.93 0.22
C PRO A 151 4.58 -1.96 0.59
N ASP A 152 3.50 -2.46 1.18
CA ASP A 152 2.47 -1.61 1.82
C ASP A 152 3.04 -1.07 3.13
N LEU A 153 4.03 -0.18 3.01
CA LEU A 153 4.42 0.69 4.09
C LEU A 153 3.22 1.59 4.27
N VAL A 154 2.49 1.41 5.38
CA VAL A 154 1.38 2.25 5.83
C VAL A 154 1.64 3.62 5.26
N SER A 155 0.97 3.91 4.14
CA SER A 155 1.07 5.23 3.53
C SER A 155 0.80 6.12 4.71
N ARG A 156 1.77 6.96 5.10
CA ARG A 156 1.44 7.99 6.08
C ARG A 156 0.30 8.68 5.41
N TYR A 157 -0.90 8.36 5.87
CA TYR A 157 -2.13 9.01 5.55
C TYR A 157 -1.84 10.39 6.09
N MET A 158 -1.19 11.23 5.27
CA MET A 158 -1.58 12.60 5.21
C MET A 158 -3.02 12.46 4.76
N PRO A 159 -3.98 12.71 5.66
CA PRO A 159 -5.32 12.99 5.18
C PRO A 159 -5.07 14.13 4.21
N SER A 160 -5.29 13.90 2.93
CA SER A 160 -5.68 15.00 2.09
C SER A 160 -6.81 15.67 2.86
N MET A 161 -6.61 16.95 3.20
CA MET A 161 -7.65 17.92 3.51
C MET A 161 -7.82 18.39 4.97
N PRO A 162 -7.09 19.44 5.37
CA PRO A 162 -7.67 20.45 6.26
C PRO A 162 -8.84 21.21 5.59
N PHE A 163 -8.91 21.25 4.25
CA PHE A 163 -9.96 21.98 3.52
C PHE A 163 -11.33 21.29 3.53
N VAL A 164 -11.42 19.97 3.71
CA VAL A 164 -12.71 19.24 3.79
C VAL A 164 -13.30 19.34 5.20
N LYS A 165 -12.48 19.39 6.24
CA LYS A 165 -12.98 19.72 7.60
C LYS A 165 -13.46 21.17 7.69
N ALA A 166 -12.82 22.11 6.99
CA ALA A 166 -13.31 23.48 6.88
C ALA A 166 -14.62 23.55 6.08
N ALA A 167 -14.75 22.82 4.97
CA ALA A 167 -15.98 22.76 4.18
C ALA A 167 -17.15 22.09 4.93
N GLN A 168 -16.89 21.05 5.73
CA GLN A 168 -17.93 20.43 6.57
C GLN A 168 -18.34 21.28 7.77
N LYS A 169 -17.42 22.12 8.30
CA LYS A 169 -17.72 23.01 9.43
C LYS A 169 -18.31 24.36 9.00
N ALA A 170 -18.09 24.75 7.74
CA ALA A 170 -18.61 25.97 7.13
C ALA A 170 -19.68 25.69 6.07
N ALA A 171 -20.41 24.58 6.19
CA ALA A 171 -21.69 24.41 5.50
C ALA A 171 -22.75 25.26 6.23
N THR A 172 -22.54 26.58 6.27
CA THR A 172 -23.65 27.52 6.43
C THR A 172 -24.47 27.35 5.17
N PHE A 173 -25.71 26.87 5.33
CA PHE A 173 -26.64 26.73 4.22
C PHE A 173 -26.80 28.10 3.56
N VAL A 174 -26.18 28.32 2.41
CA VAL A 174 -26.44 29.50 1.59
C VAL A 174 -27.67 29.14 0.77
N PRO A 175 -28.84 29.75 1.02
CA PRO A 175 -30.02 29.43 0.23
C PRO A 175 -29.74 29.79 -1.23
N LEU A 176 -29.97 28.82 -2.12
CA LEU A 176 -29.94 29.07 -3.55
C LEU A 176 -31.13 30.00 -3.91
N PRO A 177 -31.00 30.88 -4.92
CA PRO A 177 -32.01 31.90 -5.24
C PRO A 177 -33.43 31.38 -5.53
N ASP A 178 -33.58 30.09 -5.85
CA ASP A 178 -34.85 29.46 -6.23
C ASP A 178 -35.28 28.33 -5.27
N ASP A 179 -34.78 28.30 -4.03
CA ASP A 179 -35.24 27.33 -3.03
C ASP A 179 -36.55 27.80 -2.37
N PRO A 180 -37.69 27.10 -2.55
CA PRO A 180 -38.93 27.45 -1.87
C PRO A 180 -38.76 27.20 -0.37
N GLY A 181 -38.51 28.27 0.38
CA GLY A 181 -38.18 28.22 1.80
C GLY A 181 -39.14 27.39 2.65
N ILE A 182 -38.61 26.89 3.76
CA ILE A 182 -39.35 26.20 4.82
C ILE A 182 -40.38 27.17 5.40
N TYR A 183 -41.66 26.88 5.18
CA TYR A 183 -42.77 27.66 5.74
C TYR A 183 -42.76 27.56 7.27
N ASP A 184 -42.97 28.71 7.90
CA ASP A 184 -43.11 28.89 9.35
C ASP A 184 -44.11 27.87 9.93
N ASP A 185 -43.66 27.01 10.83
CA ASP A 185 -44.49 26.03 11.58
C ASP A 185 -45.47 26.71 12.56
N ALA A 186 -45.55 28.04 12.56
CA ALA A 186 -46.50 28.83 13.35
C ALA A 186 -47.97 28.69 12.92
N LEU A 187 -48.28 27.91 11.88
CA LEU A 187 -49.64 27.74 11.33
C LEU A 187 -50.25 26.33 11.46
N ARG A 188 -49.55 25.36 12.07
CA ARG A 188 -50.18 24.08 12.47
C ARG A 188 -50.58 24.15 13.94
N GLY A 189 -51.75 24.73 14.17
CA GLY A 189 -52.45 24.54 15.43
C GLY A 189 -52.81 23.06 15.58
N ASP A 190 -52.18 22.39 16.54
CA ASP A 190 -52.76 21.31 17.32
C ASP A 190 -51.90 21.09 18.58
N GLU A 191 -52.52 21.35 19.73
CA GLU A 191 -51.99 21.03 21.05
C GLU A 191 -51.89 19.50 21.21
N ALA A 192 -50.71 18.98 21.55
CA ALA A 192 -50.59 17.67 22.19
C ALA A 192 -49.34 17.61 23.07
N ASP A 193 -49.60 17.53 24.36
CA ASP A 193 -48.72 17.36 25.50
C ASP A 193 -47.72 16.18 25.30
N ALA A 194 -46.41 16.45 25.35
CA ALA A 194 -45.37 15.43 25.37
C ALA A 194 -44.37 15.72 26.50
N PRO A 195 -44.15 14.79 27.45
CA PRO A 195 -43.39 15.06 28.67
C PRO A 195 -41.88 15.16 28.43
N PRO A 196 -41.14 15.92 29.26
CA PRO A 196 -39.71 16.14 29.09
C PRO A 196 -38.89 14.86 29.32
N VAL A 197 -38.01 14.55 28.36
CA VAL A 197 -37.03 13.46 28.42
C VAL A 197 -35.97 13.77 29.50
N PRO A 198 -35.68 12.87 30.47
CA PRO A 198 -34.71 13.14 31.52
C PRO A 198 -33.27 13.06 31.03
N ALA A 199 -32.43 14.00 31.50
CA ALA A 199 -31.00 14.08 31.18
C ALA A 199 -30.19 12.87 31.69
N PRO A 200 -29.13 12.45 30.98
CA PRO A 200 -28.31 11.29 31.37
C PRO A 200 -27.47 11.58 32.62
N LYS A 201 -27.50 10.65 33.59
CA LYS A 201 -26.74 10.74 34.85
C LYS A 201 -25.22 10.55 34.63
N PRO A 202 -24.36 11.25 35.40
CA PRO A 202 -22.91 11.10 35.29
C PRO A 202 -22.44 9.73 35.79
N ARG A 203 -21.55 9.10 35.02
CA ARG A 203 -21.00 7.77 35.28
C ARG A 203 -19.97 7.83 36.42
N ALA A 204 -20.18 7.10 37.50
CA ALA A 204 -19.28 7.06 38.65
C ALA A 204 -17.89 6.50 38.29
N LYS A 205 -16.82 7.16 38.76
CA LYS A 205 -15.43 6.69 38.63
C LYS A 205 -15.18 5.51 39.58
N ARG A 206 -14.72 4.38 39.04
CA ARG A 206 -14.24 3.23 39.83
C ARG A 206 -12.90 3.60 40.50
N VAL A 207 -12.82 3.44 41.81
CA VAL A 207 -11.58 3.51 42.59
C VAL A 207 -10.89 2.14 42.58
N PRO A 208 -9.57 2.04 42.39
CA PRO A 208 -8.86 0.76 42.42
C PRO A 208 -8.73 0.20 43.85
N ALA A 209 -8.93 -1.10 43.99
CA ALA A 209 -8.77 -1.82 45.25
C ALA A 209 -7.28 -1.91 45.64
N LYS A 210 -6.98 -1.63 46.92
CA LYS A 210 -5.66 -1.84 47.52
C LYS A 210 -5.46 -3.33 47.81
N THR A 211 -4.42 -3.93 47.23
CA THR A 211 -3.87 -5.22 47.62
C THR A 211 -3.06 -5.06 48.92
N LYS A 212 -3.30 -5.94 49.89
CA LYS A 212 -2.38 -6.23 51.00
C LYS A 212 -1.56 -7.46 50.64
#